data_AF-A0A9X3C118-F1
#
_entry.id   AF-A0A9X3C118-F1
#
_cell.length_a   1.000
_cell.length_b   1.000
_cell.length_c   1.000
_cell.angle_alpha   90.00
_cell.angle_beta   90.00
_cell.angle_gamma   90.00
#
_symmetry.space_group_name_H-M   'P 1'
#
loop_
_entity.id
_entity.type
_entity.pdbx_description
1 polymer ?
#
loop_
_entity_poly.entity_id
_entity_poly.type
_entity_poly.pdbx_seq_one_letter_code
_entity_poly.pdbx_strand_id
1 'polypeptide(L)'
;MGNTGYKSFEKLELYFTDDGSYAGVRKPNVVTDPDYIAPLLDTATCAPSIRFYNSERKQSTTKKNCSAGYSGNYVTLTAFPNQFVSTIDEADANTQAEIWLAANVQTYANNHGTCEPTWTSPGGGAGGCFVEGTLITLPDGSKKAIEELHLDQLLLSAKIETLIDTNNVSELYKWSSDYLLESRITSPITKITQKITHKTIIINEGLLEATPSHSQLIQRNGIWKFIPLGDISVGDNLYTIAKEIIPVTSVSINSEKRKIYPLTLNPFHTYFANGILTHNFKAPI
;
A
#
# COMPACT_ATOMS: atom_id res chain seq x y z
N MET A 1 1.20 5.03 37.28
CA MET A 1 0.46 3.78 37.58
C MET A 1 -0.85 4.17 38.22
N GLY A 2 -1.99 3.77 37.65
CA GLY A 2 -3.31 4.07 38.23
C GLY A 2 -3.72 3.05 39.29
N ASN A 3 -4.62 3.44 40.18
CA ASN A 3 -5.18 2.57 41.22
C ASN A 3 -5.94 1.41 40.58
N THR A 4 -5.81 0.22 41.15
CA THR A 4 -6.48 -1.00 40.66
C THR A 4 -7.85 -1.23 41.29
N GLY A 5 -8.24 -0.45 42.30
CA GLY A 5 -9.38 -0.77 43.15
C GLY A 5 -8.99 -1.54 44.41
N TYR A 6 -7.79 -2.13 44.47
CA TYR A 6 -7.41 -3.03 45.55
C TYR A 6 -6.43 -2.38 46.52
N LYS A 7 -6.74 -2.50 47.81
CA LYS A 7 -5.80 -2.17 48.89
C LYS A 7 -5.10 -3.43 49.37
N SER A 8 -3.78 -3.36 49.46
CA SER A 8 -2.98 -4.38 50.13
C SER A 8 -2.53 -3.86 51.48
N PHE A 9 -2.34 -4.78 52.42
CA PHE A 9 -1.78 -4.49 53.72
C PHE A 9 -0.33 -4.94 53.69
N GLU A 10 0.60 -4.07 54.06
CA GLU A 10 2.04 -4.42 54.07
C GLU A 10 2.38 -5.30 55.27
N LYS A 11 1.67 -5.12 56.39
CA LYS A 11 1.98 -5.72 57.68
C LYS A 11 0.72 -6.22 58.37
N LEU A 12 0.88 -7.29 59.13
CA LEU A 12 -0.12 -7.87 60.03
C LEU A 12 0.23 -7.49 61.47
N GLU A 13 -0.78 -7.18 62.26
CA GLU A 13 -0.67 -6.82 63.68
C GLU A 13 -1.59 -7.72 64.50
N LEU A 14 -1.10 -8.22 65.62
CA LEU A 14 -1.87 -9.10 66.52
C LEU A 14 -2.57 -8.27 67.59
N TYR A 15 -3.83 -8.59 67.87
CA TYR A 15 -4.66 -7.92 68.88
C TYR A 15 -5.35 -8.95 69.78
N PHE A 16 -5.57 -8.58 71.04
CA PHE A 16 -6.37 -9.38 71.96
C PHE A 16 -7.87 -9.22 71.66
N THR A 17 -8.63 -10.31 71.70
CA THR A 17 -10.05 -10.31 71.29
C THR A 17 -11.01 -9.82 72.37
N ASP A 18 -10.58 -9.78 73.63
CA ASP A 18 -11.38 -9.37 74.79
C ASP A 18 -11.45 -7.84 74.93
N ASP A 19 -10.36 -7.13 74.67
CA ASP A 19 -10.30 -5.67 74.82
C ASP A 19 -9.84 -4.92 73.54
N GLY A 20 -9.43 -5.64 72.50
CA GLY A 20 -8.94 -5.04 71.26
C GLY A 20 -7.58 -4.36 71.40
N SER A 21 -6.84 -4.60 72.48
CA SER A 21 -5.51 -4.02 72.69
C SER A 21 -4.46 -4.69 71.81
N TYR A 22 -3.46 -3.90 71.39
CA TYR A 22 -2.38 -4.38 70.53
C TYR A 22 -1.44 -5.31 71.31
N ALA A 23 -1.25 -6.53 70.82
CA ALA A 23 -0.48 -7.58 71.49
C ALA A 23 1.05 -7.45 71.27
N GLY A 24 1.52 -6.36 70.67
CA GLY A 24 2.96 -6.11 70.49
C GLY A 24 3.61 -6.83 69.30
N VAL A 25 2.88 -7.66 68.57
CA VAL A 25 3.41 -8.45 67.45
C VAL A 25 3.03 -7.82 66.11
N ARG A 26 4.05 -7.57 65.28
CA ARG A 26 3.92 -7.08 63.90
C ARG A 26 4.79 -7.88 62.96
N LYS A 27 4.22 -8.39 61.87
CA LYS A 27 4.94 -9.18 60.85
C LYS A 27 4.58 -8.74 59.42
N PRO A 28 5.40 -9.05 58.41
CA PRO A 28 5.03 -8.81 57.01
C PRO A 28 3.79 -9.60 56.59
N ASN A 29 2.93 -8.99 55.76
CA ASN A 29 1.79 -9.67 55.16
C ASN A 29 2.20 -10.33 53.83
N VAL A 30 2.69 -11.56 53.89
CA VAL A 30 3.21 -12.30 52.72
C VAL A 30 2.35 -13.53 52.42
N VAL A 31 2.21 -13.88 51.14
CA VAL A 31 1.32 -14.97 50.67
C VAL A 31 1.65 -16.36 51.23
N THR A 32 2.87 -16.54 51.74
CA THR A 32 3.32 -17.79 52.38
C THR A 32 2.96 -17.87 53.87
N ASP A 33 2.46 -16.79 54.45
CA ASP A 33 2.06 -16.75 55.86
C ASP A 33 0.64 -17.34 56.00
N PRO A 34 0.40 -18.27 56.96
CA PRO A 34 -0.94 -18.79 57.23
C PRO A 34 -2.00 -17.72 57.52
N ASP A 35 -1.59 -16.57 58.08
CA ASP A 35 -2.47 -15.45 58.44
C ASP A 35 -2.53 -14.37 57.33
N TYR A 36 -2.07 -14.69 56.11
CA TYR A 36 -2.06 -13.74 54.99
C TYR A 36 -3.44 -13.13 54.74
N ILE A 37 -3.49 -11.79 54.67
CA ILE A 37 -4.68 -11.03 54.28
C ILE A 37 -4.51 -10.61 52.83
N ALA A 38 -5.33 -11.21 51.96
CA ALA A 38 -5.37 -10.86 50.54
C ALA A 38 -5.83 -9.41 50.33
N PRO A 39 -5.40 -8.75 49.24
CA PRO A 39 -5.89 -7.43 48.89
C PRO A 39 -7.41 -7.38 48.77
N LEU A 40 -8.02 -6.36 49.36
CA LEU A 40 -9.47 -6.17 49.32
C LEU A 40 -9.83 -5.11 48.28
N LEU A 41 -10.91 -5.36 47.52
CA LEU A 41 -11.51 -4.39 46.63
C LEU A 41 -12.17 -3.26 47.45
N ASP A 42 -11.66 -2.05 47.34
CA ASP A 42 -12.14 -0.82 47.99
C ASP A 42 -12.26 0.28 46.95
N THR A 43 -13.37 0.27 46.20
CA THR A 43 -13.63 1.28 45.16
C THR A 43 -14.05 2.63 45.72
N ALA A 44 -14.38 2.73 47.02
CA ALA A 44 -14.84 3.96 47.65
C ALA A 44 -13.67 4.90 47.99
N THR A 45 -12.55 4.34 48.44
CA THR A 45 -11.37 5.13 48.83
C THR A 45 -10.14 4.83 47.97
N CYS A 46 -10.20 3.80 47.13
CA CYS A 46 -9.21 3.47 46.11
C CYS A 46 -9.89 3.27 44.75
N ALA A 47 -10.69 4.24 44.28
CA ALA A 47 -11.39 4.12 43.00
C ALA A 47 -10.42 3.72 41.86
N PRO A 48 -10.73 2.66 41.08
CA PRO A 48 -9.88 2.23 39.99
C PRO A 48 -9.79 3.32 38.92
N SER A 49 -8.59 3.55 38.42
CA SER A 49 -8.41 4.53 37.34
C SER A 49 -9.00 3.97 36.05
N ILE A 50 -9.91 4.71 35.42
CA ILE A 50 -10.44 4.38 34.10
C ILE A 50 -9.28 4.39 33.10
N ARG A 51 -9.18 3.34 32.29
CA ARG A 51 -8.16 3.19 31.24
C ARG A 51 -8.85 2.91 29.93
N PHE A 52 -8.49 3.68 28.93
CA PHE A 52 -8.89 3.50 27.55
C PHE A 52 -7.69 3.01 26.75
N TYR A 53 -7.96 2.12 25.81
CA TYR A 53 -6.93 1.45 25.03
C TYR A 53 -7.09 1.81 23.57
N ASN A 54 -5.97 1.88 22.84
CA ASN A 54 -6.05 2.09 21.40
C ASN A 54 -6.69 0.88 20.71
N SER A 55 -7.46 1.18 19.66
CA SER A 55 -7.79 0.24 18.59
C SER A 55 -6.57 0.04 17.67
N GLU A 56 -6.62 -0.96 16.79
CA GLU A 56 -5.55 -1.18 15.81
C GLU A 56 -5.34 0.08 14.95
N ARG A 57 -4.09 0.55 14.85
CA ARG A 57 -3.69 1.63 13.96
C ARG A 57 -2.57 1.16 13.05
N LYS A 58 -2.58 1.62 11.80
CA LYS A 58 -1.61 1.22 10.78
C LYS A 58 -1.10 2.44 10.03
N GLN A 59 0.20 2.44 9.73
CA GLN A 59 0.78 3.44 8.85
C GLN A 59 1.78 2.78 7.91
N SER A 60 1.71 3.15 6.64
CA SER A 60 2.58 2.62 5.60
C SER A 60 3.50 3.71 5.07
N THR A 61 4.75 3.36 4.81
CA THR A 61 5.69 4.24 4.09
C THR A 61 6.65 3.41 3.25
N THR A 62 7.39 4.09 2.37
CA THR A 62 8.42 3.46 1.55
C THR A 62 9.77 3.49 2.24
N LYS A 63 10.57 2.44 2.05
CA LYS A 63 11.98 2.45 2.45
C LYS A 63 12.75 3.53 1.68
N LYS A 64 13.51 4.38 2.38
CA LYS A 64 14.19 5.56 1.80
C LYS A 64 15.71 5.45 1.74
N ASN A 65 16.32 4.51 2.44
CA ASN A 65 17.77 4.29 2.46
C ASN A 65 18.25 3.32 1.38
N CYS A 66 17.59 3.28 0.22
CA CYS A 66 18.05 2.50 -0.92
C CYS A 66 19.16 3.24 -1.67
N SER A 67 20.13 2.49 -2.20
CA SER A 67 21.18 3.03 -3.06
C SER A 67 20.59 3.64 -4.34
N ALA A 68 21.33 4.55 -4.98
CA ALA A 68 20.92 5.12 -6.26
C ALA A 68 20.58 4.01 -7.28
N GLY A 69 19.45 4.15 -7.97
CA GLY A 69 18.93 3.11 -8.86
C GLY A 69 18.02 2.07 -8.20
N TYR A 70 17.63 2.25 -6.93
CA TYR A 70 16.70 1.38 -6.20
C TYR A 70 15.63 2.17 -5.43
N SER A 71 14.35 1.76 -5.53
CA SER A 71 13.24 2.25 -4.71
C SER A 71 12.92 1.26 -3.61
N GLY A 72 12.56 1.78 -2.44
CA GLY A 72 12.04 0.94 -1.37
C GLY A 72 10.61 0.48 -1.64
N ASN A 73 10.31 -0.76 -1.29
CA ASN A 73 8.94 -1.24 -1.26
C ASN A 73 8.11 -0.52 -0.17
N TYR A 74 6.78 -0.65 -0.27
CA TYR A 74 5.88 -0.21 0.80
C TYR A 74 5.94 -1.19 1.98
N VAL A 75 6.13 -0.63 3.17
CA VAL A 75 6.13 -1.38 4.44
C VAL A 75 5.09 -0.76 5.37
N THR A 76 4.28 -1.61 5.99
CA THR A 76 3.27 -1.22 6.98
C THR A 76 3.76 -1.50 8.39
N LEU A 77 3.77 -0.48 9.23
CA LEU A 77 3.91 -0.61 10.68
C LEU A 77 2.52 -0.63 11.32
N THR A 78 2.31 -1.56 12.25
CA THR A 78 1.03 -1.74 12.96
C THR A 78 1.22 -1.48 14.44
N ALA A 79 0.39 -0.61 15.00
CA ALA A 79 0.13 -0.53 16.42
C ALA A 79 -1.05 -1.46 16.73
N PHE A 80 -0.77 -2.55 17.45
CA PHE A 80 -1.78 -3.55 17.80
C PHE A 80 -2.78 -2.99 18.82
N PRO A 81 -3.98 -3.59 18.94
CA PRO A 81 -4.92 -3.23 19.99
C PRO A 81 -4.30 -3.34 21.38
N ASN A 82 -4.71 -2.46 22.30
CA ASN A 82 -4.25 -2.45 23.71
C ASN A 82 -2.75 -2.19 23.93
N GLN A 83 -2.06 -1.65 22.93
CA GLN A 83 -0.63 -1.32 23.02
C GLN A 83 -0.37 0.03 23.70
N PHE A 84 -1.31 0.97 23.57
CA PHE A 84 -1.28 2.32 24.15
C PHE A 84 -2.47 2.50 25.09
N VAL A 85 -2.25 3.23 26.18
CA VAL A 85 -3.23 3.43 27.24
C VAL A 85 -3.36 4.91 27.58
N SER A 86 -4.59 5.38 27.67
CA SER A 86 -4.93 6.73 28.12
C SER A 86 -5.87 6.70 29.32
N THR A 87 -5.80 7.74 30.15
CA THR A 87 -6.76 8.00 31.23
C THR A 87 -7.82 9.03 30.83
N ILE A 88 -7.80 9.52 29.59
CA ILE A 88 -8.71 10.55 29.08
C ILE A 88 -9.86 9.86 28.32
N ASP A 89 -9.57 9.27 27.17
CA ASP A 89 -10.51 8.52 26.33
C ASP A 89 -9.77 7.63 25.32
N GLU A 90 -10.52 6.88 24.51
CA GLU A 90 -9.97 6.03 23.45
C GLU A 90 -9.36 6.85 22.30
N ALA A 91 -9.85 8.06 22.03
CA ALA A 91 -9.33 8.92 20.97
C ALA A 91 -7.89 9.35 21.29
N ASP A 92 -7.61 9.75 22.53
CA ASP A 92 -6.28 10.08 23.00
C ASP A 92 -5.34 8.87 22.94
N ALA A 93 -5.79 7.68 23.35
CA ALA A 93 -4.98 6.45 23.21
C ALA A 93 -4.65 6.14 21.74
N ASN A 94 -5.60 6.38 20.83
CA ASN A 94 -5.37 6.26 19.39
C ASN A 94 -4.42 7.35 18.85
N THR A 95 -4.52 8.60 19.31
CA THR A 95 -3.59 9.67 18.96
C THR A 95 -2.16 9.34 19.41
N GLN A 96 -2.00 8.78 20.60
CA GLN A 96 -0.69 8.29 21.06
C GLN A 96 -0.13 7.20 20.13
N ALA A 97 -0.97 6.25 19.69
CA ALA A 97 -0.57 5.22 18.74
C ALA A 97 -0.17 5.80 17.37
N GLU A 98 -0.90 6.80 16.88
CA GLU A 98 -0.61 7.49 15.62
C GLU A 98 0.68 8.33 15.68
N ILE A 99 0.93 9.04 16.79
CA ILE A 99 2.19 9.75 17.01
C ILE A 99 3.37 8.78 17.01
N TRP A 100 3.21 7.63 17.69
CA TRP A 100 4.24 6.58 17.68
C TRP A 100 4.46 6.02 16.27
N LEU A 101 3.39 5.72 15.51
CA LEU A 101 3.50 5.27 14.13
C LEU A 101 4.27 6.31 13.29
N ALA A 102 3.88 7.59 13.36
CA ALA A 102 4.51 8.65 12.57
C ALA A 102 6.00 8.81 12.89
N ALA A 103 6.39 8.64 14.16
CA ALA A 103 7.78 8.72 14.60
C ALA A 103 8.62 7.51 14.18
N ASN A 104 8.02 6.31 14.04
CA ASN A 104 8.76 5.05 13.89
C ASN A 104 8.63 4.39 12.50
N VAL A 105 7.60 4.72 11.73
CA VAL A 105 7.27 4.05 10.46
C VAL A 105 8.43 4.11 9.45
N GLN A 106 9.19 5.20 9.40
CA GLN A 106 10.32 5.33 8.48
C GLN A 106 11.50 4.43 8.86
N THR A 107 11.86 4.38 10.14
CA THR A 107 12.92 3.49 10.64
C THR A 107 12.54 2.03 10.44
N TYR A 108 11.28 1.69 10.72
CA TYR A 108 10.74 0.36 10.47
C TYR A 108 10.82 -0.02 8.99
N ALA A 109 10.36 0.85 8.08
CA ALA A 109 10.46 0.62 6.65
C ALA A 109 11.92 0.45 6.19
N ASN A 110 12.86 1.24 6.72
CA ASN A 110 14.27 1.12 6.37
C ASN A 110 14.91 -0.21 6.82
N ASN A 111 14.48 -0.76 7.96
CA ASN A 111 15.02 -2.01 8.50
C ASN A 111 14.35 -3.25 7.91
N HIS A 112 13.04 -3.21 7.66
CA HIS A 112 12.24 -4.36 7.23
C HIS A 112 11.86 -4.35 5.75
N GLY A 113 12.03 -3.22 5.06
CA GLY A 113 11.74 -3.11 3.63
C GLY A 113 12.85 -3.67 2.74
N THR A 114 12.46 -4.05 1.54
CA THR A 114 13.34 -4.44 0.45
C THR A 114 13.61 -3.25 -0.46
N CYS A 115 14.80 -3.21 -1.05
CA CYS A 115 15.12 -2.29 -2.13
C CYS A 115 14.95 -3.03 -3.45
N GLU A 116 14.07 -2.51 -4.28
CA GLU A 116 13.84 -3.00 -5.62
C GLU A 116 14.47 -2.01 -6.61
N PRO A 117 15.04 -2.46 -7.73
CA PRO A 117 15.66 -1.55 -8.69
C PRO A 117 14.62 -0.52 -9.17
N THR A 118 14.88 0.78 -8.96
CA THR A 118 14.11 1.84 -9.60
C THR A 118 14.34 1.66 -11.08
N TRP A 119 13.26 1.51 -11.83
CA TRP A 119 13.30 1.41 -13.29
C TRP A 119 13.58 2.78 -13.92
N THR A 120 14.65 3.46 -13.50
CA THR A 120 15.30 4.49 -14.29
C THR A 120 16.31 3.78 -15.17
N SER A 121 15.85 3.27 -16.31
CA SER A 121 16.75 2.72 -17.31
C SER A 121 17.83 3.79 -17.61
N PRO A 122 19.13 3.53 -17.37
CA PRO A 122 20.21 4.44 -17.69
C PRO A 122 20.39 4.38 -19.20
N GLY A 123 19.53 5.12 -19.90
CA GLY A 123 19.28 5.00 -21.33
C GLY A 123 17.83 5.39 -21.58
N GLY A 124 17.60 6.70 -21.64
CA GLY A 124 16.29 7.25 -21.96
C GLY A 124 15.72 6.66 -23.25
N GLY A 125 14.41 6.42 -23.26
CA GLY A 125 13.67 6.13 -24.48
C GLY A 125 13.28 4.66 -24.69
N ALA A 126 12.37 4.13 -23.87
CA ALA A 126 11.37 3.17 -24.34
C ALA A 126 10.22 3.15 -23.35
N GLY A 127 9.04 3.62 -23.79
CA GLY A 127 7.80 3.37 -23.07
C GLY A 127 7.63 1.89 -22.83
N GLY A 128 7.18 1.51 -21.64
CA GLY A 128 7.09 0.08 -21.31
C GLY A 128 6.19 -0.67 -22.29
N CYS A 129 6.45 -1.96 -22.44
CA CYS A 129 6.02 -2.73 -23.59
C CYS A 129 5.24 -3.97 -23.15
N PHE A 130 4.23 -4.36 -23.93
CA PHE A 130 3.49 -5.60 -23.74
C PHE A 130 4.17 -6.77 -24.46
N VAL A 131 3.92 -7.98 -23.95
CA VAL A 131 4.43 -9.23 -24.51
C VAL A 131 3.69 -9.66 -25.78
N GLU A 132 4.34 -10.49 -26.59
CA GLU A 132 3.73 -11.24 -27.70
C GLU A 132 2.40 -11.91 -27.26
N GLY A 133 1.39 -11.87 -28.13
CA GLY A 133 0.05 -12.40 -27.88
C GLY A 133 -0.92 -11.43 -27.18
N THR A 134 -0.45 -10.25 -26.73
CA THR A 134 -1.34 -9.23 -26.15
C THR A 134 -2.32 -8.72 -27.21
N LEU A 135 -3.61 -8.76 -26.90
CA LEU A 135 -4.68 -8.37 -27.80
C LEU A 135 -4.94 -6.86 -27.72
N ILE A 136 -4.68 -6.15 -28.81
CA ILE A 136 -4.90 -4.72 -28.93
C ILE A 136 -6.23 -4.46 -29.63
N THR A 137 -7.02 -3.53 -29.08
CA THR A 137 -8.34 -3.22 -29.63
C THR A 137 -8.26 -2.18 -30.75
N LEU A 138 -8.91 -2.48 -31.87
CA LEU A 138 -9.03 -1.60 -33.03
C LEU A 138 -10.31 -0.73 -32.96
N PRO A 139 -10.42 0.34 -33.76
CA PRO A 139 -11.58 1.24 -33.72
C PRO A 139 -12.94 0.59 -33.99
N ASP A 140 -12.97 -0.50 -34.76
CA ASP A 140 -14.17 -1.27 -35.06
C ASP A 140 -14.57 -2.26 -33.93
N GLY A 141 -13.80 -2.29 -32.84
CA GLY A 141 -13.98 -3.20 -31.71
C GLY A 141 -13.35 -4.58 -31.90
N SER A 142 -12.81 -4.88 -33.08
CA SER A 142 -12.02 -6.09 -33.31
C SER A 142 -10.72 -6.04 -32.52
N LYS A 143 -10.11 -7.20 -32.31
CA LYS A 143 -8.86 -7.35 -31.57
C LYS A 143 -7.80 -7.97 -32.46
N LYS A 144 -6.57 -7.46 -32.36
CA LYS A 144 -5.42 -7.99 -33.07
C LYS A 144 -4.27 -8.25 -32.11
N ALA A 145 -3.51 -9.32 -32.33
CA ALA A 145 -2.31 -9.55 -31.55
C ALA A 145 -1.29 -8.42 -31.80
N ILE A 146 -0.56 -8.01 -30.77
CA ILE A 146 0.35 -6.86 -30.82
C ILE A 146 1.47 -7.04 -31.86
N GLU A 147 1.90 -8.27 -32.10
CA GLU A 147 2.91 -8.65 -33.09
C GLU A 147 2.43 -8.52 -34.54
N GLU A 148 1.11 -8.48 -34.77
CA GLU A 148 0.49 -8.33 -36.10
C GLU A 148 0.14 -6.87 -36.42
N LEU A 149 0.49 -5.93 -35.55
CA LEU A 149 0.25 -4.52 -35.77
C LEU A 149 1.31 -3.92 -36.71
N HIS A 150 0.91 -2.92 -37.47
CA HIS A 150 1.78 -2.25 -38.43
C HIS A 150 1.76 -0.73 -38.26
N LEU A 151 2.74 -0.05 -38.87
CA LEU A 151 2.76 1.41 -38.95
C LEU A 151 1.47 1.95 -39.58
N ASP A 152 1.06 3.13 -39.12
CA ASP A 152 -0.14 3.87 -39.52
C ASP A 152 -1.47 3.18 -39.21
N GLN A 153 -1.45 1.98 -38.62
CA GLN A 153 -2.66 1.31 -38.16
C GLN A 153 -3.31 2.09 -37.02
N LEU A 154 -4.62 2.33 -37.14
CA LEU A 154 -5.40 2.99 -36.10
C LEU A 154 -5.71 2.03 -34.97
N LEU A 155 -5.48 2.49 -33.73
CA LEU A 155 -5.92 1.81 -32.52
C LEU A 155 -7.09 2.55 -31.88
N LEU A 156 -7.92 1.82 -31.14
CA LEU A 156 -8.87 2.43 -30.23
C LEU A 156 -8.11 3.02 -29.03
N SER A 157 -8.32 4.31 -28.82
CA SER A 157 -7.70 5.12 -27.77
C SER A 157 -8.77 5.78 -26.89
N ALA A 158 -8.34 6.36 -25.77
CA ALA A 158 -9.24 7.07 -24.86
C ALA A 158 -8.60 8.38 -24.38
N LYS A 159 -9.24 9.51 -24.68
CA LYS A 159 -8.83 10.80 -24.14
C LYS A 159 -9.40 10.92 -22.73
N ILE A 160 -8.54 11.01 -21.73
CA ILE A 160 -8.94 11.29 -20.34
C ILE A 160 -9.06 12.81 -20.20
N GLU A 161 -10.26 13.32 -19.90
CA GLU A 161 -10.54 14.77 -20.00
C GLU A 161 -9.71 15.62 -19.01
N THR A 162 -9.42 15.09 -17.83
CA THR A 162 -8.62 15.77 -16.81
C THR A 162 -7.11 15.56 -16.96
N LEU A 163 -6.68 14.72 -17.91
CA LEU A 163 -5.28 14.46 -18.18
C LEU A 163 -4.81 15.33 -19.34
N ILE A 164 -3.84 16.20 -19.07
CA ILE A 164 -3.08 16.85 -20.14
C ILE A 164 -2.16 15.80 -20.73
N ASP A 165 -2.41 15.44 -21.99
CA ASP A 165 -1.58 14.47 -22.68
C ASP A 165 -0.12 14.98 -22.74
N THR A 166 0.80 14.21 -22.17
CA THR A 166 2.17 14.64 -21.92
C THR A 166 3.17 13.55 -22.29
N ASN A 167 4.26 13.99 -22.92
CA ASN A 167 5.40 13.13 -23.21
C ASN A 167 6.38 13.04 -22.04
N ASN A 168 6.02 13.55 -20.86
CA ASN A 168 6.87 13.54 -19.68
C ASN A 168 6.28 12.61 -18.62
N VAL A 169 6.91 11.45 -18.40
CA VAL A 169 6.47 10.47 -17.38
C VAL A 169 6.41 11.08 -15.98
N SER A 170 7.28 12.04 -15.66
CA SER A 170 7.27 12.71 -14.36
C SER A 170 6.05 13.61 -14.19
N GLU A 171 5.53 14.19 -15.27
CA GLU A 171 4.25 14.92 -15.23
C GLU A 171 3.06 13.97 -15.24
N LEU A 172 3.15 12.88 -16.02
CA LEU A 172 2.13 11.83 -16.04
C LEU A 172 1.90 11.21 -14.66
N TYR A 173 2.97 10.94 -13.90
CA TYR A 173 2.89 10.37 -12.55
C TYR A 173 2.52 11.37 -11.45
N LYS A 174 2.56 12.68 -11.74
CA LYS A 174 1.99 13.70 -10.85
C LYS A 174 0.49 13.82 -11.01
N TRP A 175 -0.05 13.44 -12.17
CA TRP A 175 -1.49 13.49 -12.41
C TRP A 175 -2.23 12.51 -11.50
N SER A 176 -3.32 12.98 -10.92
CA SER A 176 -4.27 12.15 -10.21
C SER A 176 -5.67 12.77 -10.27
N SER A 177 -6.70 11.93 -10.13
CA SER A 177 -8.10 12.37 -10.11
C SER A 177 -8.96 11.44 -9.26
N ASP A 178 -9.98 11.98 -8.61
CA ASP A 178 -11.00 11.25 -7.84
C ASP A 178 -12.09 10.63 -8.71
N TYR A 179 -12.16 11.01 -9.99
CA TYR A 179 -13.04 10.40 -11.00
C TYR A 179 -12.28 10.14 -12.30
N LEU A 180 -12.86 9.32 -13.18
CA LEU A 180 -12.31 9.07 -14.50
C LEU A 180 -13.38 9.34 -15.55
N LEU A 181 -13.17 10.40 -16.32
CA LEU A 181 -13.99 10.72 -17.49
C LEU A 181 -13.13 10.58 -18.74
N GLU A 182 -13.57 9.71 -19.65
CA GLU A 182 -12.89 9.48 -20.92
C GLU A 182 -13.84 9.52 -22.11
N SER A 183 -13.31 9.97 -23.25
CA SER A 183 -13.94 9.91 -24.55
C SER A 183 -13.16 8.98 -25.49
N ARG A 184 -13.89 8.11 -26.19
CA ARG A 184 -13.32 7.17 -27.17
C ARG A 184 -12.86 7.94 -28.40
N ILE A 185 -11.64 7.67 -28.81
CA ILE A 185 -10.94 8.32 -29.92
C ILE A 185 -10.07 7.28 -30.62
N THR A 186 -9.40 7.67 -31.70
CA THR A 186 -8.46 6.79 -32.40
C THR A 186 -7.11 7.45 -32.51
N SER A 187 -6.05 6.65 -32.45
CA SER A 187 -4.69 7.14 -32.68
C SER A 187 -3.90 6.16 -33.56
N PRO A 188 -3.20 6.64 -34.61
CA PRO A 188 -2.33 5.80 -35.43
C PRO A 188 -1.03 5.41 -34.70
N ILE A 189 -0.52 4.24 -35.06
CA ILE A 189 0.83 3.78 -34.70
C ILE A 189 1.87 4.55 -35.52
N THR A 190 2.71 5.33 -34.84
CA THR A 190 3.83 6.07 -35.45
C THR A 190 5.17 5.37 -35.31
N LYS A 191 5.24 4.38 -34.40
CA LYS A 191 6.41 3.51 -34.23
C LYS A 191 5.96 2.19 -33.67
N ILE A 192 6.49 1.10 -34.19
CA ILE A 192 6.38 -0.23 -33.59
C ILE A 192 7.70 -0.96 -33.80
N THR A 193 8.19 -1.61 -32.76
CA THR A 193 9.44 -2.37 -32.79
C THR A 193 9.26 -3.67 -32.02
N GLN A 194 10.16 -4.63 -32.24
CA GLN A 194 10.24 -5.84 -31.45
C GLN A 194 11.52 -5.82 -30.62
N LYS A 195 11.41 -6.13 -29.34
CA LYS A 195 12.56 -6.29 -28.43
C LYS A 195 12.41 -7.57 -27.62
N ILE A 196 13.50 -7.96 -26.97
CA ILE A 196 13.51 -9.08 -26.03
C ILE A 196 13.80 -8.52 -24.64
N THR A 197 13.03 -8.96 -23.65
CA THR A 197 13.30 -8.71 -22.23
C THR A 197 13.37 -10.03 -21.49
N HIS A 198 14.01 -10.03 -20.33
CA HIS A 198 14.05 -11.15 -19.41
C HIS A 198 13.29 -10.84 -18.13
N LYS A 199 12.52 -9.75 -18.11
CA LYS A 199 11.71 -9.40 -16.95
C LYS A 199 10.41 -8.72 -17.35
N THR A 200 9.30 -9.27 -16.86
CA THR A 200 7.94 -8.77 -17.03
C THR A 200 7.15 -8.93 -15.73
N ILE A 201 6.08 -8.14 -15.59
CA ILE A 201 5.10 -8.23 -14.51
C ILE A 201 3.83 -8.83 -15.10
N ILE A 202 3.33 -9.90 -14.48
CA ILE A 202 2.08 -10.59 -14.84
C ILE A 202 1.02 -10.21 -13.81
N ILE A 203 -0.12 -9.73 -14.29
CA ILE A 203 -1.28 -9.35 -13.49
C ILE A 203 -2.43 -10.31 -13.78
N ASN A 204 -3.17 -10.68 -12.72
CA ASN A 204 -4.37 -11.52 -12.77
C ASN A 204 -4.20 -12.73 -13.71
N GLU A 205 -3.20 -13.57 -13.41
CA GLU A 205 -2.93 -14.82 -14.14
C GLU A 205 -2.76 -14.66 -15.66
N GLY A 206 -2.22 -13.53 -16.12
CA GLY A 206 -1.95 -13.28 -17.54
C GLY A 206 -2.93 -12.32 -18.22
N LEU A 207 -3.88 -11.76 -17.48
CA LEU A 207 -4.75 -10.68 -17.99
C LEU A 207 -3.94 -9.54 -18.59
N LEU A 208 -2.87 -9.12 -17.92
CA LEU A 208 -1.87 -8.21 -18.48
C LEU A 208 -0.47 -8.73 -18.18
N GLU A 209 0.40 -8.63 -19.17
CA GLU A 209 1.83 -8.85 -18.96
C GLU A 209 2.66 -7.84 -19.74
N ALA A 210 3.44 -7.05 -19.01
CA ALA A 210 4.26 -5.99 -19.59
C ALA A 210 5.57 -5.80 -18.81
N THR A 211 6.47 -5.00 -19.38
CA THR A 211 7.71 -4.59 -18.70
C THR A 211 7.39 -3.80 -17.42
N PRO A 212 8.21 -3.91 -16.35
CA PRO A 212 7.98 -3.15 -15.11
C PRO A 212 7.87 -1.63 -15.27
N SER A 213 8.50 -1.05 -16.30
CA SER A 213 8.45 0.39 -16.59
C SER A 213 7.21 0.85 -17.35
N HIS A 214 6.27 -0.05 -17.67
CA HIS A 214 5.06 0.29 -18.41
C HIS A 214 4.14 1.19 -17.58
N SER A 215 3.71 2.31 -18.15
CA SER A 215 2.85 3.26 -17.45
C SER A 215 1.39 2.78 -17.49
N GLN A 216 0.92 2.27 -16.36
CA GLN A 216 -0.42 1.70 -16.24
C GLN A 216 -1.34 2.67 -15.49
N LEU A 217 -2.55 2.88 -16.03
CA LEU A 217 -3.63 3.55 -15.31
C LEU A 217 -4.18 2.60 -14.25
N ILE A 218 -4.23 3.06 -13.00
CA ILE A 218 -4.84 2.33 -11.90
C ILE A 218 -5.72 3.26 -11.07
N GLN A 219 -6.62 2.69 -10.28
CA GLN A 219 -7.25 3.35 -9.15
C GLN A 219 -6.78 2.70 -7.84
N ARG A 220 -6.29 3.51 -6.90
CA ARG A 220 -5.90 3.08 -5.54
C ARG A 220 -6.57 4.00 -4.53
N ASN A 221 -7.33 3.44 -3.59
CA ASN A 221 -8.07 4.19 -2.57
C ASN A 221 -8.98 5.29 -3.18
N GLY A 222 -9.70 4.96 -4.27
CA GLY A 222 -10.59 5.90 -4.96
C GLY A 222 -9.90 6.89 -5.90
N ILE A 223 -8.56 6.99 -5.87
CA ILE A 223 -7.79 7.93 -6.69
C ILE A 223 -7.22 7.24 -7.94
N TRP A 224 -7.57 7.76 -9.10
CA TRP A 224 -6.99 7.43 -10.40
C TRP A 224 -5.63 8.07 -10.57
N LYS A 225 -4.65 7.32 -11.06
CA LYS A 225 -3.29 7.80 -11.38
C LYS A 225 -2.57 6.84 -12.30
N PHE A 226 -1.49 7.32 -12.90
CA PHE A 226 -0.53 6.47 -13.60
C PHE A 226 0.60 6.07 -12.67
N ILE A 227 1.00 4.80 -12.75
CA ILE A 227 2.18 4.27 -12.06
C ILE A 227 2.98 3.40 -13.02
N PRO A 228 4.28 3.17 -12.75
CA PRO A 228 5.00 2.04 -13.33
C PRO A 228 4.29 0.73 -12.96
N LEU A 229 4.18 -0.19 -13.91
CA LEU A 229 3.58 -1.51 -13.69
C LEU A 229 4.29 -2.29 -12.58
N GLY A 230 5.58 -2.06 -12.38
CA GLY A 230 6.36 -2.64 -11.28
C GLY A 230 5.87 -2.21 -9.89
N ASP A 231 5.18 -1.09 -9.77
CA ASP A 231 4.68 -0.54 -8.49
C ASP A 231 3.22 -0.95 -8.22
N ILE A 232 2.62 -1.77 -9.09
CA ILE A 232 1.25 -2.26 -8.94
C ILE A 232 1.15 -3.22 -7.75
N SER A 233 0.04 -3.18 -7.02
CA SER A 233 -0.19 -3.99 -5.84
C SER A 233 -1.55 -4.67 -5.89
N VAL A 234 -1.68 -5.82 -5.24
CA VAL A 234 -2.98 -6.47 -5.03
C VAL A 234 -3.92 -5.49 -4.31
N GLY A 235 -5.16 -5.39 -4.79
CA GLY A 235 -6.14 -4.41 -4.33
C GLY A 235 -6.16 -3.10 -5.13
N ASP A 236 -5.20 -2.86 -6.02
CA ASP A 236 -5.35 -1.85 -7.06
C ASP A 236 -6.48 -2.23 -8.02
N ASN A 237 -7.03 -1.24 -8.71
CA ASN A 237 -8.12 -1.40 -9.64
C ASN A 237 -7.69 -1.02 -11.06
N LEU A 238 -8.07 -1.84 -12.05
CA LEU A 238 -7.86 -1.59 -13.48
C LEU A 238 -9.17 -1.11 -14.13
N TYR A 239 -9.05 -0.32 -15.20
CA TYR A 239 -10.18 0.21 -15.95
C TYR A 239 -10.34 -0.50 -17.30
N THR A 240 -11.53 -1.05 -17.56
CA THR A 240 -11.80 -1.84 -18.78
C THR A 240 -12.38 -1.00 -19.91
N ILE A 241 -12.35 -1.56 -21.11
CA ILE A 241 -13.03 -1.04 -22.30
C ILE A 241 -14.56 -1.01 -22.14
N ALA A 242 -15.13 -1.82 -21.24
CA ALA A 242 -16.54 -1.77 -20.90
C ALA A 242 -16.87 -0.66 -19.87
N LYS A 243 -15.86 0.14 -19.47
CA LYS A 243 -15.93 1.15 -18.40
C LYS A 243 -16.17 0.54 -17.02
N GLU A 244 -15.76 -0.70 -16.85
CA GLU A 244 -15.86 -1.42 -15.58
C GLU A 244 -14.55 -1.28 -14.81
N ILE A 245 -14.65 -1.50 -13.50
CA ILE A 245 -13.49 -1.55 -12.60
C ILE A 245 -13.29 -3.00 -12.20
N ILE A 246 -12.09 -3.52 -12.43
CA ILE A 246 -11.71 -4.86 -12.02
C ILE A 246 -10.54 -4.80 -11.03
N PRO A 247 -10.58 -5.57 -9.93
CA PRO A 247 -9.50 -5.58 -8.97
C PRO A 247 -8.29 -6.38 -9.48
N VAL A 248 -7.10 -5.95 -9.08
CA VAL A 248 -5.86 -6.72 -9.17
C VAL A 248 -5.87 -7.73 -8.03
N THR A 249 -6.00 -9.01 -8.39
CA THR A 249 -6.06 -10.14 -7.45
C THR A 249 -4.71 -10.86 -7.33
N SER A 250 -3.85 -10.77 -8.35
CA SER A 250 -2.52 -11.38 -8.34
C SER A 250 -1.50 -10.53 -9.09
N VAL A 251 -0.28 -10.45 -8.57
CA VAL A 251 0.89 -9.85 -9.23
C VAL A 251 2.05 -10.82 -9.12
N SER A 252 2.70 -11.15 -10.24
CA SER A 252 3.88 -12.00 -10.25
C SER A 252 4.94 -11.48 -11.21
N ILE A 253 6.19 -11.85 -10.97
CA ILE A 253 7.33 -11.48 -11.81
C ILE A 253 7.71 -12.68 -12.64
N ASN A 254 7.78 -12.50 -13.95
CA ASN A 254 8.39 -13.45 -14.85
C ASN A 254 9.82 -13.01 -15.17
N SER A 255 10.79 -13.92 -15.01
CA SER A 255 12.20 -13.70 -15.34
C SER A 255 12.68 -14.49 -16.56
N GLU A 256 11.75 -15.15 -17.25
CA GLU A 256 12.03 -15.84 -18.50
C GLU A 256 12.08 -14.86 -19.67
N LYS A 257 12.71 -15.31 -20.75
CA LYS A 257 12.84 -14.57 -21.99
C LYS A 257 11.46 -14.34 -22.63
N ARG A 258 11.07 -13.08 -22.82
CA ARG A 258 9.83 -12.68 -23.50
C ARG A 258 10.13 -11.74 -24.65
N LYS A 259 9.40 -11.92 -25.76
CA LYS A 259 9.32 -10.90 -26.81
C LYS A 259 8.33 -9.83 -26.38
N ILE A 260 8.72 -8.58 -26.58
CA ILE A 260 7.91 -7.41 -26.24
C ILE A 260 7.85 -6.45 -27.42
N TYR A 261 6.77 -5.67 -27.48
CA TYR A 261 6.47 -4.77 -28.59
C TYR A 261 6.31 -3.33 -28.11
N PRO A 262 7.42 -2.56 -28.02
CA PRO A 262 7.33 -1.12 -27.85
C PRO A 262 6.61 -0.50 -29.05
N LEU A 263 5.52 0.22 -28.79
CA LEU A 263 4.78 0.98 -29.78
C LEU A 263 4.85 2.49 -29.47
N THR A 264 4.36 3.35 -30.34
CA THR A 264 4.13 4.79 -30.10
C THR A 264 2.91 5.22 -30.88
N LEU A 265 2.03 5.97 -30.23
CA LEU A 265 0.81 6.52 -30.80
C LEU A 265 0.91 8.03 -30.85
N ASN A 266 0.27 8.68 -31.83
CA ASN A 266 0.18 10.14 -31.89
C ASN A 266 -1.11 10.53 -32.63
N PRO A 267 -1.92 11.48 -32.14
CA PRO A 267 -1.61 12.41 -31.05
C PRO A 267 -1.90 11.90 -29.64
N PHE A 268 -2.62 10.79 -29.49
CA PHE A 268 -3.04 10.30 -28.17
C PHE A 268 -2.28 9.03 -27.77
N HIS A 269 -1.79 8.99 -26.54
CA HIS A 269 -0.85 7.96 -26.09
C HIS A 269 -1.51 6.78 -25.33
N THR A 270 -2.84 6.77 -25.24
CA THR A 270 -3.59 5.72 -24.57
C THR A 270 -4.19 4.72 -25.56
N TYR A 271 -4.41 3.49 -25.11
CA TYR A 271 -5.02 2.42 -25.90
C TYR A 271 -5.48 1.28 -24.99
N PHE A 272 -6.12 0.26 -25.59
CA PHE A 272 -6.64 -0.90 -24.88
C PHE A 272 -5.82 -2.15 -25.17
N ALA A 273 -5.12 -2.65 -24.17
CA ALA A 273 -4.38 -3.92 -24.19
C ALA A 273 -5.15 -4.96 -23.37
N ASN A 274 -5.50 -6.09 -23.97
CA ASN A 274 -6.43 -7.09 -23.41
C ASN A 274 -7.73 -6.48 -22.86
N GLY A 275 -8.19 -5.37 -23.46
CA GLY A 275 -9.36 -4.63 -23.01
C GLY A 275 -9.14 -3.74 -21.78
N ILE A 276 -7.91 -3.57 -21.30
CA ILE A 276 -7.56 -2.67 -20.19
C ILE A 276 -6.98 -1.38 -20.75
N LEU A 277 -7.46 -0.24 -20.24
CA LEU A 277 -6.94 1.07 -20.61
C LEU A 277 -5.52 1.23 -20.06
N THR A 278 -4.59 1.56 -20.95
CA THR A 278 -3.20 1.80 -20.60
C THR A 278 -2.61 2.97 -21.36
N HIS A 279 -1.40 3.37 -21.00
CA HIS A 279 -0.66 4.43 -21.62
C HIS A 279 0.66 3.92 -22.17
N ASN A 280 1.10 4.49 -23.28
CA ASN A 280 2.41 4.20 -23.83
C ASN A 280 3.21 5.49 -24.06
N PHE A 281 4.42 5.52 -23.53
CA PHE A 281 5.26 6.69 -23.56
C PHE A 281 5.91 6.91 -24.93
N LYS A 282 5.93 8.17 -25.36
CA LYS A 282 6.69 8.64 -26.52
C LYS A 282 8.16 8.85 -26.13
N ALA A 283 9.06 8.02 -26.64
CA ALA A 283 10.48 8.41 -26.62
C ALA A 283 10.63 9.70 -27.46
N PRO A 284 11.32 10.74 -26.95
CA PRO A 284 11.61 11.91 -27.78
C PRO A 284 12.35 11.45 -29.04
N ILE A 285 11.97 12.04 -30.16
CA ILE A 285 12.53 11.81 -31.50
C ILE A 285 14.01 12.23 -31.49
#